data_AF-A0A7Y7PPV6-F1
#
_entry.id   AF-A0A7Y7PPV6-F1
#
_cell.length_a   1.000
_cell.length_b   1.000
_cell.length_c   1.000
_cell.angle_alpha   90.00
_cell.angle_beta   90.00
_cell.angle_gamma   90.00
#
_symmetry.space_group_name_H-M   'P 1'
#
loop_
_entity.id
_entity.type
_entity.pdbx_description
1 polymer ?
#
loop_
_entity_poly.entity_id
_entity_poly.type
_entity_poly.pdbx_seq_one_letter_code
_entity_poly.pdbx_strand_id
1 'polypeptide(L)'
;MKEENNSTTTELNQGNAVKIYSKKAILGFSIIFAPIFGGVLLRQNLIDDNKKKEANIVLVTSILFTILTILIVNSMEKATSLLTYLLNMGWGLILSEYFFKKYFPDNSHVYKNIWKSLFISIAITIPFLLAIIYSPSE
;
A
#
# COMPACT_ATOMS: atom_id res chain seq x y z
N MET A 1 4.52 -42.88 19.40
CA MET A 1 3.42 -41.93 19.70
C MET A 1 3.92 -40.53 20.08
N LYS A 2 4.94 -39.99 19.37
CA LYS A 2 5.44 -38.60 19.54
C LYS A 2 5.44 -37.80 18.23
N GLU A 3 5.26 -38.45 17.08
CA GLU A 3 5.36 -37.82 15.76
C GLU A 3 4.05 -37.13 15.33
N GLU A 4 2.89 -37.62 15.78
CA GLU A 4 1.58 -37.05 15.43
C GLU A 4 1.39 -35.63 16.00
N ASN A 5 1.94 -35.38 17.19
CA ASN A 5 1.82 -34.11 17.93
C ASN A 5 2.61 -32.96 17.30
N ASN A 6 3.68 -33.27 16.55
CA ASN A 6 4.52 -32.27 15.87
C ASN A 6 3.83 -31.74 14.60
N SER A 7 3.19 -32.65 13.85
CA SER A 7 2.47 -32.32 12.62
C SER A 7 1.27 -31.42 12.91
N THR A 8 0.47 -31.72 13.94
CA THR A 8 -0.70 -30.92 14.32
C THR A 8 -0.33 -29.52 14.83
N THR A 9 0.78 -29.39 15.57
CA THR A 9 1.27 -28.09 16.08
C THR A 9 1.83 -27.21 14.96
N THR A 10 2.39 -27.83 13.92
CA THR A 10 2.93 -27.13 12.75
C THR A 10 1.80 -26.64 11.83
N GLU A 11 0.76 -27.44 11.60
CA GLU A 11 -0.42 -27.03 10.81
C GLU A 11 -1.27 -25.95 11.51
N LEU A 12 -1.48 -26.04 12.83
CA LEU A 12 -2.19 -25.01 13.60
C LEU A 12 -1.45 -23.67 13.65
N ASN A 13 -0.11 -23.68 13.64
CA ASN A 13 0.68 -22.46 13.57
C ASN A 13 0.70 -21.85 12.15
N GLN A 14 0.70 -22.66 11.09
CA GLN A 14 0.63 -22.16 9.71
C GLN A 14 -0.74 -21.56 9.35
N GLY A 15 -1.83 -22.08 9.93
CA GLY A 15 -3.17 -21.51 9.80
C GLY A 15 -3.32 -20.11 10.43
N ASN A 16 -2.46 -19.78 11.41
CA ASN A 16 -2.50 -18.53 12.17
C ASN A 16 -1.38 -17.54 11.79
N ALA A 17 -0.56 -17.85 10.78
CA ALA A 17 0.49 -16.94 10.32
C ALA A 17 -0.15 -15.68 9.72
N VAL A 18 0.21 -14.51 10.26
CA VAL A 18 -0.28 -13.21 9.79
C VAL A 18 0.09 -13.04 8.31
N LYS A 19 -0.94 -12.97 7.46
CA LYS A 19 -0.75 -12.76 6.02
C LYS A 19 -0.69 -11.27 5.73
N ILE A 20 0.32 -10.82 5.00
CA ILE A 20 0.53 -9.40 4.69
C ILE A 20 0.72 -9.17 3.19
N TYR A 21 0.42 -7.99 2.67
CA TYR A 21 0.81 -7.58 1.31
C TYR A 21 2.32 -7.43 1.21
N SER A 22 2.89 -7.78 0.05
CA SER A 22 4.34 -7.68 -0.16
C SER A 22 4.81 -6.22 -0.34
N LYS A 23 6.08 -5.95 -0.02
CA LYS A 23 6.71 -4.65 -0.27
C LYS A 23 6.61 -4.19 -1.73
N LYS A 24 6.67 -5.15 -2.68
CA LYS A 24 6.53 -4.87 -4.12
C LYS A 24 5.11 -4.44 -4.47
N ALA A 25 4.10 -5.06 -3.85
CA ALA A 25 2.71 -4.64 -4.02
C ALA A 25 2.50 -3.22 -3.48
N ILE A 26 3.00 -2.91 -2.29
CA ILE A 26 2.92 -1.56 -1.71
C ILE A 26 3.56 -0.52 -2.63
N LEU A 27 4.78 -0.80 -3.14
CA LEU A 27 5.47 0.08 -4.07
C LEU A 27 4.68 0.27 -5.37
N GLY A 28 4.22 -0.82 -5.98
CA GLY A 28 3.46 -0.78 -7.24
C GLY A 28 2.15 -0.01 -7.10
N PHE A 29 1.41 -0.20 -6.02
CA PHE A 29 0.17 0.54 -5.76
C PHE A 29 0.42 2.04 -5.55
N SER A 30 1.53 2.40 -4.90
CA SER A 30 1.93 3.81 -4.75
C SER A 30 2.22 4.46 -6.10
N ILE A 31 3.00 3.79 -6.95
CA ILE A 31 3.44 4.31 -8.26
C ILE A 31 2.27 4.41 -9.24
N ILE A 32 1.47 3.35 -9.37
CA ILE A 32 0.45 3.22 -10.42
C ILE A 32 -0.79 4.04 -10.08
N PHE A 33 -1.24 4.01 -8.81
CA PHE A 33 -2.47 4.68 -8.41
C PHE A 33 -2.17 6.03 -7.74
N ALA A 34 -1.70 6.01 -6.50
CA ALA A 34 -1.32 7.20 -5.73
C ALA A 34 -0.66 6.77 -4.39
N PRO A 35 0.06 7.68 -3.71
CA PRO A 35 0.72 7.40 -2.43
C PRO A 35 -0.21 6.79 -1.37
N ILE A 36 -1.45 7.27 -1.30
CA ILE A 36 -2.48 6.74 -0.39
C ILE A 36 -2.77 5.25 -0.58
N PHE A 37 -2.73 4.72 -1.81
CA PHE A 37 -3.04 3.31 -2.06
C PHE A 37 -1.95 2.38 -1.50
N GLY A 38 -0.67 2.72 -1.71
CA GLY A 38 0.44 2.03 -1.03
C GLY A 38 0.31 2.11 0.49
N GLY A 39 -0.07 3.29 1.01
CA GLY A 39 -0.33 3.51 2.43
C GLY A 39 -1.45 2.65 3.01
N VAL A 40 -2.55 2.47 2.28
CA VAL A 40 -3.68 1.60 2.67
C VAL A 40 -3.25 0.13 2.76
N LEU A 41 -2.46 -0.36 1.79
CA LEU A 41 -1.94 -1.72 1.83
C LEU A 41 -1.04 -1.93 3.06
N LEU A 42 -0.11 -1.00 3.32
CA LEU A 42 0.77 -1.10 4.48
C LEU A 42 0.01 -0.93 5.80
N ARG A 43 -1.00 -0.06 5.86
CA ARG A 43 -1.91 0.05 7.00
C ARG A 43 -2.57 -1.29 7.28
N GLN A 44 -3.08 -1.97 6.26
CA GLN A 44 -3.73 -3.27 6.45
C GLN A 44 -2.75 -4.28 7.03
N ASN A 45 -1.53 -4.37 6.50
CA ASN A 45 -0.48 -5.23 7.06
C ASN A 45 -0.27 -4.99 8.55
N LEU A 46 -0.19 -3.72 8.96
CA LEU A 46 0.03 -3.35 10.36
C LEU A 46 -1.18 -3.66 11.25
N ILE A 47 -2.40 -3.54 10.72
CA ILE A 47 -3.62 -3.94 11.46
C ILE A 47 -3.68 -5.45 11.64
N ASP A 48 -3.35 -6.21 10.60
CA ASP A 48 -3.30 -7.67 10.67
C ASP A 48 -2.25 -8.16 11.69
N ASP A 49 -1.20 -7.37 11.91
CA ASP A 49 -0.15 -7.59 12.90
C ASP A 49 -0.41 -6.85 14.24
N ASN A 50 -1.65 -6.44 14.51
CA ASN A 50 -2.08 -5.76 15.76
C ASN A 50 -1.39 -4.41 16.08
N LYS A 51 -0.68 -3.79 15.13
CA LYS A 51 -0.01 -2.48 15.24
C LYS A 51 -0.90 -1.32 14.78
N LYS A 52 -2.07 -1.16 15.42
CA LYS A 52 -3.11 -0.21 14.98
C LYS A 52 -2.66 1.26 15.00
N LYS A 53 -1.82 1.65 15.96
CA LYS A 53 -1.34 3.03 16.11
C LYS A 53 -0.43 3.40 14.94
N GLU A 54 0.52 2.53 14.64
CA GLU A 54 1.46 2.64 13.51
C GLU A 54 0.71 2.61 12.19
N ALA A 55 -0.31 1.75 12.06
CA ALA A 55 -1.16 1.69 10.89
C ALA A 55 -1.84 3.03 10.60
N ASN A 56 -2.36 3.69 11.64
CA ASN A 56 -3.03 4.97 11.50
C ASN A 56 -2.04 6.09 11.13
N ILE A 57 -0.83 6.07 11.70
CA ILE A 57 0.25 7.00 11.32
C ILE A 57 0.59 6.85 9.84
N VAL A 58 0.83 5.62 9.36
CA VAL A 58 1.14 5.34 7.95
C VAL A 58 0.04 5.83 7.01
N LEU A 59 -1.24 5.64 7.39
CA LEU A 59 -2.36 6.11 6.58
C LEU A 59 -2.40 7.63 6.52
N VAL A 60 -2.33 8.31 7.67
CA VAL A 60 -2.40 9.78 7.74
C VAL A 60 -1.24 10.40 6.97
N THR A 61 -0.01 9.90 7.14
CA THR A 61 1.13 10.44 6.39
C THR A 61 1.01 10.21 4.89
N SER A 62 0.44 9.07 4.47
CA SER A 62 0.21 8.81 3.04
C SER A 62 -0.89 9.71 2.45
N ILE A 63 -1.92 10.04 3.22
CA ILE A 63 -2.94 11.04 2.84
C ILE A 63 -2.29 12.42 2.71
N LEU A 64 -1.54 12.86 3.73
CA LEU A 64 -0.84 14.15 3.71
C LEU A 64 0.12 14.25 2.53
N PHE A 65 0.89 13.19 2.25
CA PHE A 65 1.79 13.17 1.11
C PHE A 65 1.02 13.21 -0.22
N THR A 66 -0.12 12.52 -0.33
CA THR A 66 -0.96 12.58 -1.54
C THR A 66 -1.46 14.01 -1.79
N ILE A 67 -1.95 14.70 -0.74
CA ILE A 67 -2.36 16.11 -0.83
C ILE A 67 -1.17 16.98 -1.24
N LEU A 68 0.00 16.77 -0.63
CA LEU A 68 1.22 17.51 -0.97
C LEU A 68 1.63 17.30 -2.44
N THR A 69 1.57 16.07 -2.96
CA THR A 69 1.82 15.79 -4.38
C THR A 69 0.89 16.59 -5.28
N ILE A 70 -0.41 16.61 -4.97
CA ILE A 70 -1.41 17.38 -5.74
C ILE A 70 -1.06 18.87 -5.72
N LEU A 71 -0.72 19.43 -4.56
CA LEU A 71 -0.36 20.85 -4.43
C LEU A 71 0.91 21.20 -5.22
N ILE A 72 1.95 20.37 -5.14
CA ILE A 72 3.21 20.58 -5.86
C ILE A 72 2.95 20.53 -7.37
N VAL A 73 2.29 19.48 -7.86
CA VAL A 73 2.05 19.30 -9.29
C VAL A 73 1.17 20.42 -9.87
N ASN A 74 0.15 20.86 -9.13
CA ASN A 74 -0.75 21.93 -9.56
C ASN A 74 -0.14 23.34 -9.46
N SER A 75 0.94 23.52 -8.68
CA SER A 75 1.65 24.81 -8.60
C SER A 75 2.55 25.09 -9.81
N MET A 76 2.81 24.09 -10.66
CA MET A 76 3.66 24.24 -11.83
C MET A 76 2.82 24.56 -13.07
N GLU A 77 3.22 25.58 -13.85
CA GLU A 77 2.53 25.96 -15.10
C GLU A 77 2.42 24.81 -16.11
N LYS A 78 3.40 23.90 -16.09
CA LYS A 78 3.32 22.60 -16.76
C LYS A 78 3.37 21.49 -15.73
N ALA A 79 2.19 20.98 -15.36
CA ALA A 79 2.08 19.72 -14.66
C ALA A 79 2.73 18.61 -15.52
N THR A 80 3.87 18.09 -15.07
CA THR A 80 4.53 16.97 -15.76
C THR A 80 4.09 15.66 -15.13
N SER A 81 3.52 14.76 -15.95
CA SER A 81 3.19 13.40 -15.52
C SER A 81 4.40 12.69 -14.91
N LEU A 82 5.61 12.99 -15.41
CA LEU A 82 6.87 12.48 -14.87
C LEU A 82 7.11 12.88 -13.41
N LEU A 83 6.87 14.15 -13.03
CA LEU A 83 7.05 14.58 -11.64
C LEU A 83 6.08 13.86 -10.71
N THR A 84 4.83 13.69 -11.14
CA THR A 84 3.82 12.93 -10.37
C THR A 84 4.29 11.49 -10.14
N TYR A 85 4.77 10.81 -11.19
CA TYR A 85 5.31 9.46 -11.06
C TYR A 85 6.52 9.40 -10.13
N LEU A 86 7.43 10.37 -10.18
CA LEU A 86 8.60 10.42 -9.31
C LEU A 86 8.23 10.64 -7.83
N LEU A 87 7.28 11.54 -7.55
CA LEU A 87 6.78 11.77 -6.19
C LEU A 87 6.07 10.51 -5.65
N ASN A 88 5.24 9.88 -6.46
CA ASN A 88 4.54 8.64 -6.13
C ASN A 88 5.50 7.48 -5.89
N MET A 89 6.56 7.38 -6.70
CA MET A 89 7.64 6.42 -6.52
C MET A 89 8.46 6.70 -5.26
N GLY A 90 8.81 7.96 -5.01
CA GLY A 90 9.56 8.37 -3.81
C GLY A 90 8.84 7.97 -2.53
N TRP A 91 7.55 8.28 -2.43
CA TRP A 91 6.74 7.81 -1.29
C TRP A 91 6.58 6.31 -1.24
N GLY A 92 6.39 5.67 -2.40
CA GLY A 92 6.32 4.22 -2.51
C GLY A 92 7.57 3.54 -1.94
N LEU A 93 8.75 4.09 -2.23
CA LEU A 93 10.02 3.63 -1.67
C LEU A 93 10.11 3.86 -0.17
N ILE A 94 9.65 5.00 0.35
CA ILE A 94 9.57 5.24 1.80
C ILE A 94 8.67 4.20 2.46
N LEU A 95 7.51 3.88 1.88
CA LEU A 95 6.62 2.85 2.40
C LEU A 95 7.26 1.45 2.32
N SER A 96 7.85 1.09 1.18
CA SER A 96 8.34 -0.27 0.93
C SER A 96 9.71 -0.60 1.51
N GLU A 97 10.58 0.41 1.65
CA GLU A 97 11.96 0.21 2.12
C GLU A 97 12.20 0.76 3.52
N TYR A 98 11.52 1.84 3.94
CA TYR A 98 11.63 2.32 5.31
C TYR A 98 10.57 1.70 6.22
N PHE A 99 9.28 1.98 6.00
CA PHE A 99 8.25 1.53 6.93
C PHE A 99 8.04 0.01 6.91
N PHE A 100 7.98 -0.61 5.73
CA PHE A 100 7.78 -2.05 5.63
C PHE A 100 8.91 -2.81 6.35
N LYS A 101 10.19 -2.52 6.05
CA LYS A 101 11.32 -3.18 6.69
C LYS A 101 11.41 -2.88 8.20
N LYS A 102 11.01 -1.68 8.62
CA LYS A 102 10.96 -1.31 10.04
C LYS A 102 10.00 -2.17 10.84
N TYR A 103 8.84 -2.53 10.27
CA TYR A 103 7.81 -3.30 10.98
C TYR A 103 7.84 -4.79 10.68
N PHE A 104 8.34 -5.18 9.50
CA PHE A 104 8.44 -6.55 9.02
C PHE A 104 9.88 -6.83 8.54
N PRO A 105 10.87 -6.86 9.46
CA PRO A 105 12.28 -7.08 9.10
C PRO A 105 12.57 -8.52 8.65
N ASP A 106 11.75 -9.47 9.09
CA ASP A 106 11.94 -10.89 8.81
C ASP A 106 11.41 -11.27 7.42
N ASN A 107 12.01 -12.28 6.79
CA ASN A 107 11.61 -12.74 5.46
C ASN A 107 10.59 -13.89 5.49
N SER A 108 10.11 -14.31 6.66
CA SER A 108 9.25 -15.48 6.88
C SER A 108 7.74 -15.21 6.73
N HIS A 109 7.36 -14.08 6.11
CA HIS A 109 5.96 -13.68 5.99
C HIS A 109 5.22 -14.41 4.86
N VAL A 110 3.98 -14.81 5.13
CA VAL A 110 3.06 -15.33 4.11
C VAL A 110 2.39 -14.14 3.41
N TYR A 111 2.46 -14.10 2.07
CA TYR A 111 1.93 -12.96 1.33
C TYR A 111 0.45 -13.11 0.96
N LYS A 112 -0.31 -12.03 1.15
CA LYS A 112 -1.68 -11.87 0.65
C LYS A 112 -1.69 -11.69 -0.86
N ASN A 113 -2.74 -12.23 -1.48
CA ASN A 113 -2.99 -12.00 -2.90
C ASN A 113 -3.50 -10.57 -3.14
N ILE A 114 -3.02 -9.93 -4.21
CA ILE A 114 -3.28 -8.50 -4.49
C ILE A 114 -4.60 -8.24 -5.21
N TRP A 115 -5.23 -9.27 -5.80
CA TRP A 115 -6.41 -9.09 -6.67
C TRP A 115 -7.56 -8.33 -6.01
N LYS A 116 -7.87 -8.62 -4.74
CA LYS A 116 -8.94 -7.91 -4.01
C LYS A 116 -8.63 -6.41 -3.92
N SER A 117 -7.40 -6.07 -3.56
CA SER A 117 -6.95 -4.67 -3.48
C SER A 117 -6.86 -4.02 -4.87
N LEU A 118 -6.51 -4.79 -5.90
CA LEU A 118 -6.38 -4.27 -7.25
C LEU A 118 -7.74 -3.86 -7.82
N PHE A 119 -8.75 -4.72 -7.71
CA PHE A 119 -10.09 -4.41 -8.19
C PHE A 119 -10.71 -3.21 -7.46
N ILE A 120 -10.53 -3.09 -6.13
CA ILE A 120 -11.03 -1.92 -5.40
C ILE A 120 -10.30 -0.64 -5.82
N SER A 121 -8.98 -0.68 -6.03
CA SER A 121 -8.23 0.49 -6.50
C SER A 121 -8.67 0.94 -7.89
N ILE A 122 -8.89 0.00 -8.81
CA ILE A 122 -9.39 0.29 -10.16
C ILE A 122 -10.81 0.86 -10.09
N ALA A 123 -11.71 0.25 -9.29
CA ALA A 123 -13.09 0.72 -9.13
C ALA A 123 -13.16 2.13 -8.55
N ILE A 124 -12.23 2.53 -7.68
CA ILE A 124 -12.11 3.89 -7.18
C ILE A 124 -11.52 4.81 -8.25
N THR A 125 -10.45 4.39 -8.93
CA THR A 125 -9.68 5.25 -9.85
C THR A 125 -10.43 5.56 -11.15
N ILE A 126 -11.18 4.60 -11.71
CA ILE A 126 -11.90 4.79 -12.98
C ILE A 126 -12.88 5.99 -12.92
N PRO A 127 -13.79 6.11 -11.92
CA PRO A 127 -14.67 7.26 -11.80
C PRO A 127 -13.94 8.61 -11.77
N PHE A 128 -12.81 8.70 -11.05
CA PHE A 128 -12.02 9.94 -11.02
C PHE A 128 -11.40 10.26 -12.39
N LEU A 129 -10.87 9.26 -13.10
CA LEU A 129 -10.34 9.46 -14.45
C LEU A 129 -11.44 9.89 -15.43
N LEU A 130 -12.61 9.27 -15.37
CA LEU A 130 -13.76 9.66 -16.20
C LEU A 130 -14.21 11.09 -15.87
N ALA A 131 -14.26 11.45 -14.58
CA ALA A 131 -14.61 12.81 -14.17
C ALA A 131 -13.63 13.85 -14.74
N ILE A 132 -12.32 13.56 -14.78
CA ILE A 132 -11.33 14.46 -15.37
C ILE A 132 -11.50 14.57 -16.89
N ILE A 133 -11.75 13.46 -17.58
CA ILE A 133 -11.88 13.43 -19.06
C ILE A 133 -13.17 14.12 -19.53
N TYR A 134 -14.29 13.89 -18.83
CA TYR A 134 -15.59 14.43 -19.19
C TYR A 134 -15.95 15.71 -18.44
N SER A 135 -15.06 16.23 -17.59
CA SER A 135 -15.24 17.55 -17.01
C SER A 135 -15.29 18.56 -18.16
N PRO A 136 -16.35 19.38 -18.27
CA PRO A 136 -16.38 20.47 -19.22
C PRO A 136 -15.13 21.33 -19.03
N SER A 137 -14.36 21.53 -20.10
CA SER A 137 -13.33 22.56 -20.11
C SER A 137 -14.04 23.91 -20.19
N GLU A 138 -14.01 24.68 -19.09
CA GLU A 138 -14.37 26.10 -19.12
C GLU A 138 -13.43 26.90 -20.03
#